data_AF-A0A7R7W949-F1
#
_entry.id   AF-A0A7R7W949-F1
#
_cell.length_a   1.000
_cell.length_b   1.000
_cell.length_c   1.000
_cell.angle_alpha   90.00
_cell.angle_beta   90.00
_cell.angle_gamma   90.00
#
_symmetry.space_group_name_H-M   'P 1'
#
loop_
_entity.id
_entity.type
_entity.pdbx_description
1 polymer ?
#
loop_
_entity_poly.entity_id
_entity_poly.type
_entity_poly.pdbx_seq_one_letter_code
_entity_poly.pdbx_strand_id
1 'polypeptide(L)'
;MTFTHHDYTVAWICALPLELAAAKAMLDDVHPPLPQPESDHNVYTLGRVGSHNVVVACLPGGVYGTISATSVVSHMVSTFRNIRFGLMVGIGGGVPSHSADIRLGDVVVSKPTATSSGVIQYDHGKTLRGGRFQHIGSLNKPPQVLLKAVSQLESDYMTGKRLTSEILDGVLHNCDTMGEQFSRPKDDWLFPATYNHEGSEHDCSACDQAQLVNRPKRRTDDSCIYYGLVASGDQVMKDAKTRDSIARDLDILCFEMEAAGLMDELPSLVIRGICDYCDSHKNKQWQGYAALAAASYAKALLSVIPTFHHKESRDPRKPVWMVPFRRNPRFAGREDEITRIEELLLQQNGPSKIAICGLGGVGKTQIALELAYRMRNRDPKCSICWITCTSYESVEQAYMNIASKLKMTDIKPAEVKGKVKAYLSEESAGKWLVIFDNADDMGMWSTNNTTDTVLTDFLPESEQGHTLFTTRSRKVAVKLASSHVITVTEPNTRLLLKF
;
A
#
# COMPACT_ATOMS: atom_id res chain seq x y z
N MET A 1 -15.24 -1.51 -5.76
CA MET A 1 -13.86 -1.99 -6.02
C MET A 1 -13.51 -2.97 -4.91
N THR A 2 -12.77 -4.03 -5.21
CA THR A 2 -12.32 -5.01 -4.20
C THR A 2 -10.94 -4.57 -3.71
N PHE A 3 -10.79 -4.28 -2.42
CA PHE A 3 -9.51 -3.89 -1.82
C PHE A 3 -8.73 -5.13 -1.36
N THR A 4 -7.40 -5.01 -1.34
CA THR A 4 -6.44 -6.00 -0.85
C THR A 4 -5.41 -5.31 0.03
N HIS A 5 -4.66 -6.06 0.85
CA HIS A 5 -3.59 -5.49 1.68
C HIS A 5 -2.54 -4.71 0.88
N HIS A 6 -2.30 -5.10 -0.37
CA HIS A 6 -1.34 -4.46 -1.27
C HIS A 6 -1.79 -3.07 -1.75
N ASP A 7 -3.06 -2.70 -1.55
CA ASP A 7 -3.59 -1.41 -1.98
C ASP A 7 -3.23 -0.28 -1.01
N TYR A 8 -2.82 -0.60 0.23
CA TYR A 8 -2.53 0.38 1.27
C TYR A 8 -1.04 0.68 1.31
N THR A 9 -0.70 1.97 1.24
CA THR A 9 0.69 2.41 1.08
C THR A 9 1.15 3.41 2.12
N VAL A 10 0.25 3.85 2.99
CA VAL A 10 0.52 4.78 4.08
C VAL A 10 0.02 4.17 5.38
N ALA A 11 0.91 4.13 6.38
CA ALA A 11 0.53 3.77 7.73
C ALA A 11 0.26 5.04 8.56
N TRP A 12 -0.81 5.03 9.34
CA TRP A 12 -1.16 6.10 10.29
C TRP A 12 -1.32 5.48 11.67
N ILE A 13 -0.41 5.82 12.58
CA ILE A 13 -0.36 5.24 13.93
C ILE A 13 -0.81 6.30 14.93
N CYS A 14 -1.73 5.90 15.80
CA CYS A 14 -2.26 6.67 16.92
C CYS A 14 -1.95 5.94 18.24
N ALA A 15 -1.71 6.68 19.31
CA ALA A 15 -1.54 6.14 20.66
C ALA A 15 -2.87 6.04 21.42
N LEU A 16 -3.80 6.97 21.20
CA LEU A 16 -5.02 7.12 22.00
C LEU A 16 -6.30 7.03 21.17
N PRO A 17 -7.43 6.61 21.76
CA PRO A 17 -8.72 6.56 21.06
C PRO A 17 -9.19 7.90 20.48
N LEU A 18 -8.90 9.02 21.15
CA LEU A 18 -9.23 10.36 20.63
C LEU A 18 -8.42 10.72 19.38
N GLU A 19 -7.18 10.23 19.30
CA GLU A 19 -6.31 10.43 18.13
C GLU A 19 -6.79 9.56 16.97
N LEU A 20 -7.21 8.31 17.26
CA LEU A 20 -7.87 7.45 16.28
C LEU A 20 -9.17 8.07 15.76
N ALA A 21 -9.96 8.71 16.62
CA ALA A 21 -11.17 9.43 16.22
C ALA A 21 -10.85 10.62 15.30
N ALA A 22 -9.83 11.43 15.65
CA ALA A 22 -9.34 12.50 14.80
C ALA A 22 -8.83 11.98 13.44
N ALA A 23 -8.08 10.87 13.42
CA ALA A 23 -7.60 10.24 12.20
C ALA A 23 -8.77 9.74 11.32
N LYS A 24 -9.79 9.13 11.92
CA LYS A 24 -11.01 8.69 11.20
C LYS A 24 -11.74 9.86 10.56
N ALA A 25 -11.82 11.00 11.24
CA ALA A 25 -12.43 12.21 10.69
C ALA A 25 -11.66 12.79 9.49
N MET A 26 -10.40 12.41 9.28
CA MET A 26 -9.60 12.82 8.13
C MET A 26 -9.81 11.94 6.89
N LEU A 27 -10.41 10.76 7.01
CA LEU A 27 -10.65 9.86 5.88
C LEU A 27 -11.72 10.44 4.96
N ASP A 28 -11.44 10.48 3.66
CA ASP A 28 -12.40 10.85 2.62
C ASP A 28 -13.38 9.69 2.35
N ASP A 29 -12.88 8.45 2.40
CA ASP A 29 -13.68 7.22 2.37
C ASP A 29 -13.18 6.24 3.43
N VAL A 30 -14.11 5.51 4.05
CA VAL A 30 -13.81 4.34 4.88
C VAL A 30 -14.01 3.08 4.03
N HIS A 31 -12.99 2.23 3.98
CA HIS A 31 -13.01 0.97 3.24
C HIS A 31 -13.50 -0.18 4.13
N PRO A 32 -14.08 -1.25 3.55
CA PRO A 32 -14.41 -2.46 4.29
C PRO A 32 -13.16 -3.10 4.94
N PRO A 33 -13.32 -3.76 6.09
CA PRO A 33 -12.21 -4.49 6.73
C PRO A 33 -11.73 -5.64 5.84
N LEU A 34 -10.45 -5.98 5.98
CA LEU A 34 -9.82 -7.12 5.30
C LEU A 34 -9.56 -8.27 6.29
N PRO A 35 -9.59 -9.53 5.84
CA PRO A 35 -9.22 -10.67 6.68
C PRO A 35 -7.73 -10.58 7.05
N GLN A 36 -7.39 -10.88 8.29
CA GLN A 36 -6.03 -10.70 8.84
C GLN A 36 -5.42 -12.07 9.19
N PRO A 37 -4.08 -12.22 9.18
CA PRO A 37 -3.43 -13.38 9.76
C PRO A 37 -3.79 -13.55 11.24
N GLU A 38 -3.91 -14.79 11.74
CA GLU A 38 -4.20 -15.04 13.17
C GLU A 38 -3.14 -14.45 14.12
N SER A 39 -1.93 -14.24 13.63
CA SER A 39 -0.84 -13.62 14.40
C SER A 39 -0.94 -12.10 14.51
N ASP A 40 -1.80 -11.45 13.74
CA ASP A 40 -2.00 -9.99 13.76
C ASP A 40 -3.24 -9.63 14.57
N HIS A 41 -3.01 -9.18 15.80
CA HIS A 41 -4.07 -8.77 16.73
C HIS A 41 -4.43 -7.28 16.63
N ASN A 42 -3.84 -6.54 15.68
CA ASN A 42 -4.20 -5.15 15.49
C ASN A 42 -5.64 -5.02 14.96
N VAL A 43 -6.28 -3.93 15.33
CA VAL A 43 -7.58 -3.52 14.77
C VAL A 43 -7.33 -2.34 13.85
N TYR A 44 -7.45 -2.56 12.54
CA TYR A 44 -7.23 -1.51 11.55
C TYR A 44 -8.53 -0.79 11.17
N THR A 45 -8.42 0.51 10.96
CA THR A 45 -9.35 1.26 10.13
C THR A 45 -8.70 1.48 8.78
N LEU A 46 -9.37 1.07 7.71
CA LEU A 46 -8.89 1.20 6.35
C LEU A 46 -9.64 2.32 5.64
N GLY A 47 -8.95 3.14 4.87
CA GLY A 47 -9.61 4.22 4.15
C GLY A 47 -8.72 4.93 3.15
N ARG A 48 -9.21 6.09 2.69
CA ARG A 48 -8.53 6.94 1.71
C ARG A 48 -8.40 8.36 2.23
N VAL A 49 -7.24 8.98 1.98
CA VAL A 49 -7.00 10.42 2.20
C VAL A 49 -6.38 10.98 0.93
N GLY A 50 -7.10 11.88 0.26
CA GLY A 50 -6.78 12.32 -1.09
C GLY A 50 -6.64 11.11 -2.02
N SER A 51 -5.46 10.95 -2.60
CA SER A 51 -5.15 9.83 -3.50
C SER A 51 -4.41 8.67 -2.82
N HIS A 52 -4.28 8.68 -1.49
CA HIS A 52 -3.54 7.65 -0.74
C HIS A 52 -4.52 6.73 0.00
N ASN A 53 -4.34 5.43 -0.15
CA ASN A 53 -4.99 4.45 0.73
C ASN A 53 -4.17 4.29 2.01
N VAL A 54 -4.83 4.50 3.14
CA VAL A 54 -4.24 4.59 4.47
C VAL A 54 -4.73 3.43 5.33
N VAL A 55 -3.79 2.77 6.03
CA VAL A 55 -4.09 1.86 7.13
C VAL A 55 -3.86 2.60 8.44
N VAL A 56 -4.93 2.75 9.23
CA VAL A 56 -4.88 3.41 10.54
C VAL A 56 -4.91 2.36 11.63
N ALA A 57 -3.96 2.42 12.57
CA ALA A 57 -3.98 1.60 13.79
C ALA A 57 -3.86 2.48 15.03
N CYS A 58 -4.44 1.99 16.12
CA CYS A 58 -4.27 2.56 17.44
C CYS A 58 -3.53 1.56 18.33
N LEU A 59 -2.72 2.05 19.27
CA LEU A 59 -2.17 1.21 20.33
C LEU A 59 -3.29 0.56 21.16
N PRO A 60 -3.03 -0.59 21.81
CA PRO A 60 -3.99 -1.25 22.67
C PRO A 60 -4.49 -0.31 23.79
N GLY A 61 -5.80 -0.33 24.05
CA GLY A 61 -6.41 0.55 25.04
C GLY A 61 -5.76 0.42 26.42
N GLY A 62 -5.25 1.54 26.95
CA GLY A 62 -4.58 1.59 28.25
C GLY A 62 -3.11 1.15 28.25
N VAL A 63 -2.55 0.79 27.09
CA VAL A 63 -1.15 0.43 26.91
C VAL A 63 -0.50 1.45 25.97
N TYR A 64 0.59 2.07 26.42
CA TYR A 64 1.33 3.09 25.69
C TYR A 64 2.83 2.88 25.86
N GLY A 65 3.64 3.71 25.21
CA GLY A 65 5.09 3.60 25.22
C GLY A 65 5.66 2.92 23.97
N THR A 66 6.98 2.94 23.90
CA THR A 66 7.73 2.54 22.70
C THR A 66 7.51 1.08 22.32
N ILE A 67 7.51 0.16 23.29
CA ILE A 67 7.32 -1.29 23.07
C ILE A 67 5.96 -1.59 22.41
N SER A 68 4.92 -0.91 22.87
CA SER A 68 3.57 -1.09 22.31
C SER A 68 3.53 -0.65 20.85
N ALA A 69 4.13 0.51 20.56
CA ALA A 69 4.25 1.03 19.21
C ALA A 69 5.04 0.10 18.28
N THR A 70 6.17 -0.45 18.75
CA THR A 70 6.96 -1.44 17.99
C THR A 70 6.10 -2.64 17.61
N SER A 71 5.33 -3.20 18.55
CA SER A 71 4.48 -4.37 18.31
C SER A 71 3.42 -4.11 17.24
N VAL A 72 2.66 -3.01 17.38
CA VAL A 72 1.63 -2.61 16.40
C VAL A 72 2.24 -2.45 15.01
N VAL A 73 3.37 -1.76 14.91
CA VAL A 73 4.03 -1.50 13.62
C VAL A 73 4.57 -2.77 13.00
N SER A 74 5.18 -3.67 13.79
CA SER A 74 5.75 -4.94 13.31
C SER A 74 4.70 -5.83 12.65
N HIS A 75 3.52 -5.94 13.27
CA HIS A 75 2.40 -6.65 12.68
C HIS A 75 1.85 -5.94 11.44
N MET A 76 1.68 -4.61 11.50
CA MET A 76 1.17 -3.82 10.38
C MET A 76 2.03 -3.94 9.13
N VAL A 77 3.36 -3.81 9.23
CA VAL A 77 4.25 -3.90 8.06
C VAL A 77 4.35 -5.33 7.52
N SER A 78 4.10 -6.33 8.37
CA SER A 78 4.01 -7.74 7.94
C SER A 78 2.72 -8.01 7.16
N THR A 79 1.61 -7.41 7.58
CA THR A 79 0.29 -7.58 6.94
C THR A 79 0.14 -6.73 5.67
N PHE A 80 0.58 -5.47 5.70
CA PHE A 80 0.48 -4.51 4.60
C PHE A 80 1.84 -4.24 3.96
N ARG A 81 2.27 -5.17 3.10
CA ARG A 81 3.63 -5.20 2.52
C ARG A 81 3.99 -4.02 1.62
N ASN A 82 3.02 -3.24 1.17
CA ASN A 82 3.22 -2.09 0.27
C ASN A 82 3.27 -0.74 1.01
N ILE A 83 3.29 -0.72 2.34
CA ILE A 83 3.50 0.51 3.11
C ILE A 83 4.84 1.13 2.70
N ARG A 84 4.79 2.40 2.29
CA ARG A 84 5.96 3.20 1.87
C ARG A 84 6.54 4.00 3.01
N PHE A 85 5.69 4.47 3.91
CA PHE A 85 6.05 5.30 5.05
C PHE A 85 4.92 5.32 6.09
N GLY A 86 5.27 5.69 7.31
CA GLY A 86 4.34 5.91 8.41
C GLY A 86 4.16 7.37 8.77
N LEU A 87 3.05 7.67 9.43
CA LEU A 87 2.79 8.90 10.16
C LEU A 87 2.46 8.51 11.60
N MET A 88 3.25 8.99 12.57
CA MET A 88 2.89 8.91 13.98
C MET A 88 2.18 10.22 14.34
N VAL A 89 0.87 10.15 14.48
CA VAL A 89 0.02 11.34 14.65
C VAL A 89 -0.72 11.24 15.96
N GLY A 90 -0.60 12.27 16.79
CA GLY A 90 -1.27 12.30 18.06
C GLY A 90 -1.03 13.58 18.83
N ILE A 91 -1.27 13.54 20.13
CA ILE A 91 -0.95 14.62 21.04
C ILE A 91 0.46 14.47 21.59
N GLY A 92 1.03 15.58 22.00
CA GLY A 92 2.29 15.65 22.74
C GLY A 92 2.28 16.88 23.63
N GLY A 93 3.31 17.02 24.46
CA GLY A 93 3.49 18.22 25.25
C GLY A 93 4.53 19.14 24.60
N GLY A 94 4.28 20.45 24.64
CA GLY A 94 5.08 21.47 23.98
C GLY A 94 6.14 22.06 24.89
N VAL A 95 7.21 22.60 24.29
CA VAL A 95 8.26 23.32 24.99
C VAL A 95 8.26 24.80 24.56
N PRO A 96 7.56 25.69 25.29
CA PRO A 96 7.59 27.12 25.00
C PRO A 96 8.99 27.68 25.27
N SER A 97 9.48 28.52 24.36
CA SER A 97 10.77 29.20 24.50
C SER A 97 10.72 30.59 23.86
N HIS A 98 11.78 31.38 24.04
CA HIS A 98 11.89 32.69 23.39
C HIS A 98 12.02 32.58 21.86
N SER A 99 12.59 31.49 21.34
CA SER A 99 12.74 31.24 19.91
C SER A 99 11.52 30.56 19.29
N ALA A 100 10.72 29.85 20.08
CA ALA A 100 9.50 29.19 19.66
C ALA A 100 8.38 29.36 20.71
N ASP A 101 7.46 30.29 20.46
CA ASP A 101 6.28 30.55 21.29
C ASP A 101 5.20 29.47 21.04
N ILE A 102 5.51 28.22 21.40
CA ILE A 102 4.61 27.08 21.28
C ILE A 102 3.45 27.24 22.27
N ARG A 103 2.22 27.06 21.76
CA ARG A 103 0.97 27.19 22.50
C ARG A 103 0.11 25.94 22.41
N LEU A 104 -0.84 25.81 23.31
CA LEU A 104 -1.82 24.73 23.26
C LEU A 104 -2.61 24.81 21.95
N GLY A 105 -2.81 23.65 21.32
CA GLY A 105 -3.43 23.52 20.01
C GLY A 105 -2.50 23.75 18.82
N ASP A 106 -1.26 24.19 19.01
CA ASP A 106 -0.26 24.21 17.95
C ASP A 106 0.16 22.80 17.54
N VAL A 107 0.84 22.69 16.40
CA VAL A 107 1.35 21.42 15.88
C VAL A 107 2.87 21.49 15.80
N VAL A 108 3.55 20.49 16.36
CA VAL A 108 4.99 20.25 16.18
C VAL A 108 5.18 19.08 15.22
N VAL A 109 6.02 19.28 14.21
CA VAL A 109 6.35 18.28 13.19
C VAL A 109 7.85 17.98 13.27
N SER A 110 8.21 16.71 13.40
CA SER A 110 9.61 16.29 13.50
C SER A 110 10.38 16.69 12.23
N LYS A 111 11.46 17.48 12.37
CA LYS A 111 12.33 17.89 11.27
C LYS A 111 13.79 17.61 11.62
N PRO A 112 14.54 16.88 10.78
CA PRO A 112 15.96 16.64 11.00
C PRO A 112 16.76 17.95 11.05
N THR A 113 17.82 17.95 11.86
CA THR A 113 18.83 19.02 11.92
C THR A 113 20.16 18.50 11.37
N ALA A 114 21.21 19.31 11.44
CA ALA A 114 22.56 18.88 11.04
C ALA A 114 23.09 17.72 11.90
N THR A 115 22.59 17.57 13.13
CA THR A 115 23.11 16.63 14.13
C THR A 115 22.10 15.59 14.60
N SER A 116 20.81 15.71 14.21
CA SER A 116 19.75 14.81 14.66
C SER A 116 18.76 14.48 13.55
N SER A 117 18.16 13.28 13.62
CA SER A 117 17.25 12.74 12.61
C SER A 117 15.82 13.25 12.71
N GLY A 118 15.52 14.13 13.67
CA GLY A 118 14.19 14.72 13.89
C GLY A 118 13.48 14.19 15.13
N VAL A 119 13.82 12.97 15.56
CA VAL A 119 13.33 12.34 16.79
C VAL A 119 14.53 11.87 17.60
N ILE A 120 14.52 12.15 18.91
CA ILE A 120 15.57 11.73 19.84
C ILE A 120 14.93 10.88 20.93
N GLN A 121 15.41 9.66 21.13
CA GLN A 121 15.06 8.89 22.32
C GLN A 121 15.80 9.45 23.53
N TYR A 122 15.17 10.33 24.29
CA TYR A 122 15.86 11.15 25.30
C TYR A 122 16.23 10.36 26.56
N ASP A 123 15.54 9.26 26.85
CA ASP A 123 15.81 8.41 28.01
C ASP A 123 16.72 7.21 27.68
N HIS A 124 17.21 7.11 26.45
CA HIS A 124 18.15 6.07 26.03
C HIS A 124 19.59 6.57 26.00
N GLY A 125 20.46 5.93 26.79
CA GLY A 125 21.82 6.42 26.96
C GLY A 125 22.57 5.79 28.13
N LYS A 126 23.73 6.36 28.45
CA LYS A 126 24.57 5.94 29.56
C LYS A 126 24.62 7.02 30.62
N THR A 127 24.45 6.62 31.88
CA THR A 127 24.78 7.47 33.02
C THR A 127 26.28 7.50 33.23
N LEU A 128 26.88 8.68 33.06
CA LEU A 128 28.31 8.94 33.29
C LEU A 128 28.57 9.32 34.76
N ARG A 129 29.86 9.43 35.12
CA ARG A 129 30.26 9.88 36.47
C ARG A 129 29.65 11.25 36.79
N GLY A 130 29.17 11.41 38.02
CA GLY A 130 28.52 12.64 38.48
C GLY A 130 27.06 12.81 38.02
N GLY A 131 26.40 11.72 37.61
CA GLY A 131 24.96 11.74 37.28
C GLY A 131 24.61 12.36 35.92
N ARG A 132 25.61 12.69 35.10
CA ARG A 132 25.39 13.21 33.75
C ARG A 132 24.90 12.11 32.83
N PHE A 133 23.79 12.34 32.13
CA PHE A 133 23.29 11.40 31.14
C PHE A 133 23.89 11.72 29.77
N GLN A 134 24.39 10.71 29.07
CA GLN A 134 24.83 10.82 27.69
C GLN A 134 23.88 10.03 26.82
N HIS A 135 23.17 10.72 25.92
CA HIS A 135 22.31 10.11 24.92
C HIS A 135 23.17 9.33 23.91
N ILE A 136 22.71 8.13 23.54
CA ILE A 136 23.43 7.23 22.63
C ILE A 136 22.46 6.72 21.58
N GLY A 137 22.97 6.53 20.36
CA GLY A 137 22.18 6.04 19.24
C GLY A 137 21.56 7.18 18.46
N SER A 138 21.02 6.83 17.30
CA SER A 138 20.30 7.73 16.43
C SER A 138 19.19 6.94 15.77
N LEU A 139 17.96 7.43 15.86
CA LEU A 139 16.83 6.85 15.16
C LEU A 139 16.90 7.22 13.68
N ASN A 140 16.26 6.42 12.82
CA ASN A 140 16.11 6.75 11.42
C ASN A 140 15.42 8.11 11.21
N LYS A 141 15.82 8.80 10.14
CA LYS A 141 15.20 10.07 9.72
C LYS A 141 13.94 9.82 8.88
N PRO A 142 12.98 10.76 8.85
CA PRO A 142 11.83 10.67 7.96
C PRO A 142 12.24 10.51 6.48
N PRO A 143 11.48 9.73 5.68
CA PRO A 143 11.68 9.61 4.25
C PRO A 143 11.76 10.96 3.53
N GLN A 144 12.60 11.01 2.48
CA GLN A 144 12.78 12.23 1.68
C GLN A 144 11.48 12.77 1.07
N VAL A 145 10.51 11.89 0.75
CA VAL A 145 9.20 12.30 0.25
C VAL A 145 8.42 13.10 1.30
N LEU A 146 8.49 12.70 2.58
CA LEU A 146 7.84 13.42 3.68
C LEU A 146 8.52 14.76 3.94
N LEU A 147 9.86 14.79 3.93
CA LEU A 147 10.61 16.04 4.12
C LEU A 147 10.37 17.05 3.00
N LYS A 148 10.24 16.60 1.75
CA LYS A 148 9.86 17.47 0.62
C LYS A 148 8.43 17.99 0.75
N ALA A 149 7.50 17.15 1.20
CA ALA A 149 6.13 17.56 1.47
C ALA A 149 6.04 18.58 2.61
N VAL A 150 6.85 18.41 3.67
CA VAL A 150 7.00 19.42 4.74
C VAL A 150 7.47 20.76 4.17
N SER A 151 8.51 20.78 3.32
CA SER A 151 8.98 22.02 2.68
C SER A 151 7.92 22.68 1.80
N GLN A 152 7.09 21.88 1.12
CA GLN A 152 5.97 22.39 0.32
C GLN A 152 4.92 23.08 1.20
N LEU A 153 4.51 22.44 2.30
CA LEU A 153 3.54 23.05 3.23
C LEU A 153 4.10 24.29 3.95
N GLU A 154 5.38 24.27 4.32
CA GLU A 154 6.07 25.41 4.92
C GLU A 154 6.08 26.61 3.94
N SER A 155 6.38 26.37 2.66
CA SER A 155 6.29 27.38 1.60
C SER A 155 4.86 27.89 1.41
N ASP A 156 3.88 26.99 1.35
CA ASP A 156 2.48 27.35 1.18
C ASP A 156 1.98 28.24 2.33
N TYR A 157 2.37 27.93 3.57
CA TYR A 157 2.09 28.75 4.75
C TYR A 157 2.70 30.14 4.65
N MET A 158 3.96 30.26 4.18
CA MET A 158 4.62 31.55 3.95
C MET A 158 3.91 32.40 2.89
N THR A 159 3.29 31.76 1.89
CA THR A 159 2.47 32.45 0.86
C THR A 159 1.05 32.80 1.31
N GLY A 160 0.70 32.51 2.57
CA GLY A 160 -0.60 32.85 3.16
C GLY A 160 -1.67 31.76 3.05
N LYS A 161 -1.36 30.58 2.48
CA LYS A 161 -2.30 29.45 2.48
C LYS A 161 -2.45 28.89 3.90
N ARG A 162 -3.65 28.45 4.26
CA ARG A 162 -3.98 27.95 5.61
C ARG A 162 -4.71 26.61 5.55
N LEU A 163 -4.25 25.71 4.68
CA LEU A 163 -4.88 24.42 4.42
C LEU A 163 -5.15 23.59 5.70
N THR A 164 -4.23 23.60 6.66
CA THR A 164 -4.44 22.91 7.94
C THR A 164 -5.62 23.48 8.73
N SER A 165 -5.72 24.81 8.84
CA SER A 165 -6.86 25.48 9.48
C SER A 165 -8.16 25.22 8.70
N GLU A 166 -8.12 25.31 7.37
CA GLU A 166 -9.28 25.06 6.50
C GLU A 166 -9.83 23.64 6.66
N ILE A 167 -8.96 22.63 6.76
CA ILE A 167 -9.36 21.23 7.01
C ILE A 167 -9.97 21.09 8.40
N LEU A 168 -9.33 21.67 9.42
CA LEU A 168 -9.78 21.59 10.81
C LEU A 168 -11.18 22.19 10.96
N ASP A 169 -11.36 23.42 10.48
CA ASP A 169 -12.63 24.14 10.54
C ASP A 169 -13.73 23.41 9.76
N GLY A 170 -13.37 22.86 8.60
CA GLY A 170 -14.29 22.04 7.80
C GLY A 170 -14.79 20.80 8.56
N VAL A 171 -13.94 20.14 9.34
CA VAL A 171 -14.33 18.96 10.13
C VAL A 171 -15.22 19.36 11.32
N LEU A 172 -14.87 20.44 12.03
CA LEU A 172 -15.68 20.93 13.15
C LEU A 172 -17.06 21.42 12.69
N HIS A 173 -17.16 22.01 11.50
CA HIS A 173 -18.44 22.47 10.95
C HIS A 173 -19.33 21.33 10.43
N ASN A 174 -18.73 20.27 9.87
CA ASN A 174 -19.49 19.21 9.18
C ASN A 174 -19.87 18.03 10.09
N CYS A 175 -19.38 18.00 11.34
CA CYS A 175 -19.60 16.88 12.25
C CYS A 175 -19.89 17.40 13.67
N ASP A 176 -21.18 17.55 14.00
CA ASP A 176 -21.64 18.07 15.30
C ASP A 176 -21.02 17.32 16.49
N THR A 177 -20.89 16.00 16.39
CA THR A 177 -20.29 15.16 17.43
C THR A 177 -18.79 15.41 17.62
N MET A 178 -18.07 15.77 16.55
CA MET A 178 -16.67 16.23 16.67
C MET A 178 -16.62 17.62 17.31
N GLY A 179 -17.57 18.49 17.00
CA GLY A 179 -17.70 19.81 17.61
C GLY A 179 -17.76 19.78 19.14
N GLU A 180 -18.42 18.80 19.74
CA GLU A 180 -18.54 18.70 21.21
C GLU A 180 -17.20 18.39 21.91
N GLN A 181 -16.36 17.53 21.33
CA GLN A 181 -15.15 17.03 22.00
C GLN A 181 -13.84 17.59 21.44
N PHE A 182 -13.84 18.14 20.23
CA PHE A 182 -12.65 18.59 19.53
C PHE A 182 -12.63 20.11 19.27
N SER A 183 -13.63 20.85 19.74
CA SER A 183 -13.63 22.32 19.68
C SER A 183 -12.47 22.92 20.46
N ARG A 184 -11.97 24.06 19.96
CA ARG A 184 -10.87 24.80 20.58
C ARG A 184 -11.28 25.30 21.97
N PRO A 185 -10.55 24.93 23.05
CA PRO A 185 -10.74 25.55 24.36
C PRO A 185 -10.36 27.04 24.35
N LYS A 186 -10.89 27.80 25.30
CA LYS A 186 -10.63 29.26 25.39
C LYS A 186 -9.29 29.59 26.01
N ASP A 187 -8.91 28.82 27.02
CA ASP A 187 -7.86 29.20 27.95
C ASP A 187 -6.56 28.44 27.67
N ASP A 188 -5.52 29.20 27.32
CA ASP A 188 -4.14 28.74 27.19
C ASP A 188 -3.30 29.34 28.32
N TRP A 189 -3.13 28.56 29.38
CA TRP A 189 -2.39 28.95 30.59
C TRP A 189 -0.98 28.37 30.58
N LEU A 190 0.01 29.27 30.62
CA LEU A 190 1.41 28.91 30.78
C LEU A 190 1.94 29.51 32.08
N PHE A 191 2.55 28.67 32.92
CA PHE A 191 3.17 29.07 34.17
C PHE A 191 4.71 28.99 34.08
N PRO A 192 5.45 29.76 34.88
CA PRO A 192 6.90 29.64 35.02
C PRO A 192 7.30 28.26 35.50
N ALA A 193 8.45 27.75 35.04
CA ALA A 193 8.97 26.44 35.44
C ALA A 193 9.24 26.28 36.96
N THR A 194 9.21 27.38 37.71
CA THR A 194 9.35 27.39 39.17
C THR A 194 8.03 27.31 39.92
N TYR A 195 6.90 27.55 39.25
CA TYR A 195 5.57 27.41 39.83
C TYR A 195 5.11 25.97 39.64
N ASN A 196 4.64 25.33 40.71
CA ASN A 196 4.11 23.98 40.67
C ASN A 196 2.62 24.01 40.94
N HIS A 197 1.89 23.13 40.26
CA HIS A 197 0.47 22.92 40.55
C HIS A 197 0.30 22.43 42.00
N GLU A 198 -0.41 23.20 42.82
CA GLU A 198 -0.59 22.90 44.26
C GLU A 198 -1.79 21.97 44.54
N GLY A 199 -2.58 21.61 43.52
CA GLY A 199 -3.81 20.81 43.65
C GLY A 199 -3.71 19.37 43.14
N SER A 200 -4.66 18.53 43.57
CA SER A 200 -4.94 17.20 43.00
C SER A 200 -5.90 17.27 41.79
N GLU A 201 -6.41 18.46 41.46
CA GLU A 201 -7.40 18.67 40.40
C GLU A 201 -6.81 18.55 39.00
N HIS A 202 -7.66 18.20 38.03
CA HIS A 202 -7.29 17.92 36.64
C HIS A 202 -7.23 19.16 35.72
N ASP A 203 -7.35 20.36 36.29
CA ASP A 203 -7.21 21.63 35.59
C ASP A 203 -6.51 22.69 36.47
N CYS A 204 -6.16 23.83 35.87
CA CYS A 204 -5.45 24.93 36.55
C CYS A 204 -6.38 26.09 36.94
N SER A 205 -7.69 25.85 37.09
CA SER A 205 -8.64 26.89 37.46
C SER A 205 -8.37 27.47 38.86
N ALA A 206 -7.80 26.66 39.76
CA ALA A 206 -7.39 27.06 41.11
C ALA A 206 -5.96 27.62 41.21
N CYS A 207 -5.19 27.65 40.11
CA CYS A 207 -3.84 28.21 40.11
C CYS A 207 -3.84 29.74 40.22
N ASP A 208 -2.77 30.29 40.80
CA ASP A 208 -2.58 31.73 40.91
C ASP A 208 -2.40 32.34 39.51
N GLN A 209 -3.44 33.01 39.02
CA GLN A 209 -3.45 33.67 37.72
C GLN A 209 -2.42 34.80 37.62
N ALA A 210 -1.94 35.35 38.75
CA ALA A 210 -0.85 36.32 38.75
C ALA A 210 0.51 35.71 38.37
N GLN A 211 0.65 34.37 38.46
CA GLN A 211 1.84 33.65 38.00
C GLN A 211 1.81 33.35 36.50
N LEU A 212 0.75 33.69 35.76
CA LEU A 212 0.71 33.42 34.33
C LEU A 212 1.81 34.19 33.58
N VAL A 213 2.48 33.48 32.68
CA VAL A 213 3.48 34.07 31.78
C VAL A 213 2.77 35.00 30.81
N ASN A 214 3.12 36.30 30.86
CA ASN A 214 2.60 37.29 29.93
C ASN A 214 3.15 37.04 28.52
N ARG A 215 2.27 36.71 27.58
CA ARG A 215 2.59 36.44 26.18
C ARG A 215 1.83 37.40 25.25
N PRO A 216 2.45 37.94 24.18
CA PRO A 216 1.76 38.78 23.22
C PRO A 216 0.54 38.10 22.59
N LYS A 217 -0.53 38.85 22.30
CA LYS A 217 -1.68 38.28 21.59
C LYS A 217 -1.30 37.92 20.16
N ARG A 218 -1.65 36.72 19.70
CA ARG A 218 -1.47 36.31 18.30
C ARG A 218 -2.45 37.07 17.39
N ARG A 219 -2.07 37.19 16.12
CA ARG A 219 -2.91 37.83 15.10
C ARG A 219 -4.16 37.00 14.78
N THR A 220 -4.03 35.68 14.83
CA THR A 220 -5.07 34.70 14.57
C THR A 220 -5.10 33.67 15.69
N ASP A 221 -6.23 32.99 15.82
CA ASP A 221 -6.41 31.88 16.74
C ASP A 221 -6.01 30.51 16.15
N ASP A 222 -5.68 30.48 14.85
CA ASP A 222 -5.15 29.33 14.12
C ASP A 222 -3.97 28.68 14.83
N SER A 223 -3.94 27.35 14.75
CA SER A 223 -2.80 26.53 15.15
C SER A 223 -1.55 26.91 14.34
N CYS A 224 -0.47 27.25 15.03
CA CYS A 224 0.83 27.45 14.40
C CYS A 224 1.52 26.10 14.20
N ILE A 225 2.31 25.99 13.12
CA ILE A 225 3.10 24.79 12.82
C ILE A 225 4.56 25.09 13.12
N TYR A 226 5.16 24.27 13.98
CA TYR A 226 6.56 24.33 14.35
C TYR A 226 7.30 23.09 13.83
N TYR A 227 8.52 23.30 13.35
CA TYR A 227 9.35 22.25 12.78
C TYR A 227 10.65 22.13 13.56
N GLY A 228 10.90 20.96 14.17
CA GLY A 228 12.11 20.77 14.98
C GLY A 228 12.19 19.39 15.60
N LEU A 229 12.98 19.27 16.67
CA LEU A 229 13.25 17.99 17.30
C LEU A 229 12.16 17.60 18.29
N VAL A 230 11.77 16.33 18.23
CA VAL A 230 10.81 15.70 19.14
C VAL A 230 11.55 14.72 20.04
N ALA A 231 11.37 14.85 21.35
CA ALA A 231 11.91 13.93 22.35
C ALA A 231 10.90 12.80 22.61
N SER A 232 11.34 11.57 22.40
CA SER A 232 10.55 10.36 22.60
C SER A 232 11.10 9.54 23.77
N GLY A 233 10.24 8.95 24.60
CA GLY A 233 10.69 8.07 25.68
C GLY A 233 9.54 7.46 26.48
N ASP A 234 9.83 6.48 27.31
CA ASP A 234 8.81 5.77 28.10
C ASP A 234 8.40 6.55 29.36
N GLN A 235 9.13 7.61 29.71
CA GLN A 235 8.80 8.47 30.86
C GLN A 235 7.86 9.62 30.48
N VAL A 236 6.82 9.82 31.30
CA VAL A 236 5.96 11.00 31.20
C VAL A 236 6.68 12.20 31.80
N MET A 237 7.03 13.19 30.97
CA MET A 237 7.60 14.45 31.44
C MET A 237 6.53 15.29 32.17
N LYS A 238 6.77 15.60 33.45
CA LYS A 238 5.90 16.45 34.30
C LYS A 238 6.66 17.51 35.10
N ASP A 239 7.98 17.56 34.96
CA ASP A 239 8.82 18.52 35.69
C ASP A 239 9.36 19.57 34.71
N ALA A 240 8.85 20.80 34.83
CA ALA A 240 9.19 21.89 33.92
C ALA A 240 10.69 22.21 33.91
N LYS A 241 11.39 22.05 35.05
CA LYS A 241 12.83 22.31 35.14
C LYS A 241 13.63 21.26 34.39
N THR A 242 13.29 19.99 34.55
CA THR A 242 13.89 18.88 33.80
C THR A 242 13.59 19.01 32.31
N ARG A 243 12.34 19.30 31.95
CA ARG A 243 11.93 19.64 30.57
C ARG A 243 12.82 20.73 29.97
N ASP A 244 12.96 21.87 30.66
CA ASP A 244 13.75 23.01 30.17
C ASP A 244 15.25 22.73 30.12
N SER A 245 15.77 21.85 30.98
CA SER A 245 17.15 21.40 30.89
C SER A 245 17.37 20.56 29.64
N ILE A 246 16.56 19.52 29.44
CA ILE A 246 16.66 18.62 28.30
C ILE A 246 16.43 19.39 27.00
N ALA A 247 15.42 20.27 26.97
CA ALA A 247 15.12 21.05 25.78
C ALA A 247 16.24 22.02 25.40
N ARG A 248 16.93 22.63 26.36
CA ARG A 248 18.11 23.46 26.07
C ARG A 248 19.29 22.64 25.57
N ASP A 249 19.51 21.46 26.14
CA ASP A 249 20.65 20.61 25.80
C ASP A 249 20.49 19.94 24.42
N LEU A 250 19.25 19.64 24.03
CA LEU A 250 18.92 18.88 22.81
C LEU A 250 18.12 19.66 21.76
N ASP A 251 17.75 20.91 22.02
CA ASP A 251 16.92 21.76 21.14
C ASP A 251 15.53 21.14 20.82
N ILE A 252 14.85 20.65 21.87
CA ILE A 252 13.57 19.96 21.76
C ILE A 252 12.40 20.94 21.78
N LEU A 253 11.43 20.70 20.89
CA LEU A 253 10.18 21.47 20.82
C LEU A 253 8.97 20.73 21.42
N CYS A 254 9.03 19.40 21.48
CA CYS A 254 7.92 18.57 21.93
C CYS A 254 8.40 17.27 22.58
N PHE A 255 7.72 16.83 23.64
CA PHE A 255 7.87 15.48 24.20
C PHE A 255 6.64 14.61 23.88
N GLU A 256 6.89 13.35 23.55
CA GLU A 256 5.90 12.29 23.35
C GLU A 256 6.49 10.92 23.73
N MET A 257 5.73 9.83 23.63
CA MET A 257 6.08 8.55 24.27
C MET A 257 6.19 7.33 23.36
N GLU A 258 5.98 7.47 22.04
CA GLU A 258 5.85 6.30 21.17
C GLU A 258 6.86 6.25 20.03
N ALA A 259 7.24 7.41 19.46
CA ALA A 259 7.94 7.44 18.18
C ALA A 259 9.26 6.67 18.18
N ALA A 260 10.04 6.69 19.26
CA ALA A 260 11.28 5.93 19.36
C ALA A 260 11.09 4.43 19.11
N GLY A 261 9.92 3.87 19.44
CA GLY A 261 9.63 2.46 19.21
C GLY A 261 9.35 2.08 17.75
N LEU A 262 9.07 3.06 16.87
CA LEU A 262 8.68 2.76 15.48
C LEU A 262 9.61 3.34 14.41
N MET A 263 10.39 4.37 14.71
CA MET A 263 11.17 5.08 13.68
C MET A 263 12.14 4.15 12.93
N ASP A 264 12.70 3.15 13.60
CA ASP A 264 13.65 2.20 13.00
C ASP A 264 12.97 1.06 12.21
N GLU A 265 11.74 0.69 12.57
CA GLU A 265 10.96 -0.37 11.90
C GLU A 265 10.15 0.16 10.72
N LEU A 266 9.65 1.40 10.83
CA LEU A 266 8.81 2.04 9.84
C LEU A 266 9.28 3.48 9.62
N PRO A 267 9.85 3.80 8.44
CA PRO A 267 10.27 5.16 8.12
C PRO A 267 9.09 6.14 8.22
N SER A 268 9.11 7.01 9.23
CA SER A 268 7.94 7.80 9.61
C SER A 268 8.22 9.27 9.81
N LEU A 269 7.15 10.08 9.79
CA LEU A 269 7.15 11.46 10.28
C LEU A 269 6.29 11.54 11.55
N VAL A 270 6.76 12.26 12.56
CA VAL A 270 6.04 12.48 13.80
C VAL A 270 5.33 13.83 13.76
N ILE A 271 4.04 13.84 14.07
CA ILE A 271 3.17 15.02 14.05
C ILE A 271 2.42 15.06 15.38
N ARG A 272 2.70 16.08 16.20
CA ARG A 272 2.16 16.20 17.56
C ARG A 272 1.38 17.49 17.73
N GLY A 273 0.11 17.36 18.04
CA GLY A 273 -0.71 18.47 18.52
C GLY A 273 -0.40 18.73 19.99
N ILE A 274 -0.18 19.98 20.35
CA ILE A 274 0.25 20.34 21.71
C ILE A 274 -0.96 20.43 22.65
N CYS A 275 -1.04 19.53 23.62
CA CYS A 275 -2.14 19.47 24.59
C CYS A 275 -1.76 19.84 26.02
N ASP A 276 -0.46 19.81 26.35
CA ASP A 276 0.09 20.28 27.62
C ASP A 276 1.50 20.87 27.41
N TYR A 277 2.13 21.36 28.47
CA TYR A 277 3.49 21.92 28.42
C TYR A 277 4.54 21.01 29.06
N CYS A 278 4.28 19.70 29.21
CA CYS A 278 5.20 18.77 29.89
C CYS A 278 5.58 19.19 31.32
N ASP A 279 4.66 19.84 32.03
CA ASP A 279 4.82 20.27 33.41
C ASP A 279 3.72 19.68 34.31
N SER A 280 3.58 20.22 35.51
CA SER A 280 2.57 19.81 36.47
C SER A 280 1.16 20.32 36.13
N HIS A 281 1.01 21.25 35.17
CA HIS A 281 -0.22 21.98 34.85
C HIS A 281 -0.98 21.35 33.68
N LYS A 282 -1.38 20.08 33.82
CA LYS A 282 -2.07 19.37 32.73
C LYS A 282 -3.50 19.88 32.55
N ASN A 283 -3.86 20.18 31.30
CA ASN A 283 -5.23 20.51 30.91
C ASN A 283 -5.75 19.52 29.87
N LYS A 284 -6.63 18.60 30.30
CA LYS A 284 -7.18 17.55 29.41
C LYS A 284 -8.12 18.09 28.33
N GLN A 285 -8.66 19.31 28.48
CA GLN A 285 -9.61 19.89 27.53
C GLN A 285 -8.98 20.13 26.15
N TRP A 286 -7.66 20.34 26.10
CA TRP A 286 -6.94 20.58 24.85
C TRP A 286 -6.66 19.30 24.04
N GLN A 287 -6.80 18.11 24.63
CA GLN A 287 -6.42 16.86 23.95
C GLN A 287 -7.21 16.64 22.66
N GLY A 288 -8.52 16.90 22.66
CA GLY A 288 -9.36 16.78 21.48
C GLY A 288 -8.88 17.72 20.36
N TYR A 289 -8.92 19.03 20.59
CA TYR A 289 -8.49 20.02 19.60
C TYR A 289 -7.06 19.78 19.10
N ALA A 290 -6.12 19.49 19.99
CA ALA A 290 -4.74 19.20 19.63
C ALA A 290 -4.61 17.98 18.71
N ALA A 291 -5.30 16.88 19.02
CA ALA A 291 -5.32 15.70 18.15
C ALA A 291 -5.92 15.99 16.78
N LEU A 292 -6.99 16.80 16.73
CA LEU A 292 -7.60 17.22 15.47
C LEU A 292 -6.67 18.11 14.65
N ALA A 293 -5.93 19.03 15.29
CA ALA A 293 -4.94 19.86 14.62
C ALA A 293 -3.80 19.03 14.02
N ALA A 294 -3.28 18.06 14.77
CA ALA A 294 -2.26 17.12 14.28
C ALA A 294 -2.79 16.30 13.08
N ALA A 295 -4.01 15.76 13.18
CA ALA A 295 -4.63 14.99 12.12
C ALA A 295 -4.92 15.84 10.88
N SER A 296 -5.34 17.10 11.05
CA SER A 296 -5.57 18.04 9.96
C SER A 296 -4.27 18.37 9.23
N TYR A 297 -3.16 18.53 9.95
CA TYR A 297 -1.84 18.67 9.34
C TYR A 297 -1.43 17.41 8.58
N ALA A 298 -1.67 16.22 9.12
CA ALA A 298 -1.40 14.95 8.43
C ALA A 298 -2.20 14.81 7.12
N LYS A 299 -3.49 15.22 7.12
CA LYS A 299 -4.31 15.29 5.89
C LYS A 299 -3.75 16.28 4.87
N ALA A 300 -3.38 17.48 5.30
CA ALA A 300 -2.73 18.48 4.45
C ALA A 300 -1.42 17.93 3.85
N LEU A 301 -0.60 17.25 4.64
CA LEU A 301 0.65 16.64 4.21
C LEU A 301 0.42 15.58 3.13
N LEU A 302 -0.55 14.69 3.32
CA LEU A 302 -0.88 13.66 2.34
C LEU A 302 -1.40 14.25 1.01
N SER A 303 -2.05 15.41 1.06
CA SER A 303 -2.57 16.08 -0.14
C SER A 303 -1.48 16.61 -1.09
N VAL A 304 -0.30 16.93 -0.55
CA VAL A 304 0.85 17.43 -1.34
C VAL A 304 1.86 16.32 -1.67
N ILE A 305 1.74 15.15 -1.04
CA ILE A 305 2.61 14.01 -1.35
C ILE A 305 2.17 13.41 -2.69
N PRO A 306 3.10 13.28 -3.66
CA PRO A 306 2.78 12.63 -4.91
C PRO A 306 2.40 11.17 -4.64
N THR A 307 1.30 10.75 -5.25
CA THR A 307 1.10 9.33 -5.46
C THR A 307 2.15 8.88 -6.46
N PHE A 308 2.91 7.86 -6.08
CA PHE A 308 3.43 7.03 -7.15
C PHE A 308 2.20 6.45 -7.81
N HIS A 309 2.02 6.75 -9.09
CA HIS A 309 1.50 5.71 -9.95
C HIS A 309 2.46 4.52 -9.74
N HIS A 310 2.13 3.63 -8.79
CA HIS A 310 2.00 2.27 -9.23
C HIS A 310 1.21 2.42 -10.50
N LYS A 311 1.84 2.18 -11.66
CA LYS A 311 1.08 1.68 -12.78
C LYS A 311 0.21 0.63 -12.14
N GLU A 312 -1.05 0.96 -11.94
CA GLU A 312 -2.06 -0.03 -11.86
C GLU A 312 -1.77 -0.89 -13.08
N SER A 313 -1.13 -2.03 -12.86
CA SER A 313 -1.47 -3.20 -13.65
C SER A 313 -2.83 -3.73 -13.21
N ARG A 314 -3.68 -2.87 -12.63
CA ARG A 314 -5.15 -2.88 -12.65
C ARG A 314 -5.74 -2.03 -13.79
N ASP A 315 -4.95 -1.57 -14.77
CA ASP A 315 -5.48 -1.71 -16.13
C ASP A 315 -5.79 -3.21 -16.25
N PRO A 316 -7.05 -3.65 -16.48
CA PRO A 316 -7.27 -5.03 -16.91
C PRO A 316 -6.38 -5.20 -18.13
N ARG A 317 -5.16 -5.75 -17.94
CA ARG A 317 -4.08 -5.65 -18.92
C ARG A 317 -4.71 -6.03 -20.24
N LYS A 318 -4.71 -5.08 -21.20
CA LYS A 318 -5.48 -5.25 -22.43
C LYS A 318 -5.28 -6.69 -22.90
N PRO A 319 -6.36 -7.48 -22.94
CA PRO A 319 -6.24 -8.91 -23.13
C PRO A 319 -5.47 -9.16 -24.41
N VAL A 320 -4.46 -10.01 -24.30
CA VAL A 320 -3.49 -10.20 -25.37
C VAL A 320 -4.22 -10.80 -26.55
N TRP A 321 -4.13 -10.17 -27.72
CA TRP A 321 -4.51 -10.79 -28.98
C TRP A 321 -3.25 -10.96 -29.81
N MET A 322 -2.82 -12.22 -29.93
CA MET A 322 -1.66 -12.62 -30.70
C MET A 322 -2.04 -13.82 -31.57
N VAL A 323 -2.98 -13.60 -32.49
CA VAL A 323 -3.39 -14.58 -33.51
C VAL A 323 -2.90 -14.08 -34.86
N PRO A 324 -2.04 -14.83 -35.59
CA PRO A 324 -1.36 -14.34 -36.79
C PRO A 324 -2.24 -14.32 -38.04
N PHE A 325 -3.44 -14.90 -37.97
CA PHE A 325 -4.34 -15.07 -39.12
C PHE A 325 -5.63 -14.26 -38.97
N ARG A 326 -6.14 -13.72 -40.09
CA ARG A 326 -7.48 -13.14 -40.14
C ARG A 326 -8.52 -14.25 -40.10
N ARG A 327 -9.66 -13.99 -39.44
CA ARG A 327 -10.81 -14.91 -39.47
C ARG A 327 -11.22 -15.16 -40.91
N ASN A 328 -11.47 -16.42 -41.26
CA ASN A 328 -12.02 -16.77 -42.56
C ASN A 328 -13.55 -16.57 -42.51
N PRO A 329 -14.13 -15.56 -43.20
CA PRO A 329 -15.57 -15.31 -43.17
C PRO A 329 -16.39 -16.40 -43.88
N ARG A 330 -15.74 -17.27 -44.68
CA ARG A 330 -16.35 -18.41 -45.36
C ARG A 330 -16.04 -19.75 -44.67
N PHE A 331 -15.58 -19.72 -43.41
CA PHE A 331 -15.39 -20.94 -42.65
C PHE A 331 -16.75 -21.62 -42.47
N ALA A 332 -16.86 -22.86 -42.93
CA ALA A 332 -18.10 -23.64 -42.89
C ALA A 332 -17.78 -25.10 -42.57
N GLY A 333 -18.72 -25.76 -41.88
CA GLY A 333 -18.52 -27.09 -41.32
C GLY A 333 -17.65 -27.07 -40.05
N ARG A 334 -17.37 -28.26 -39.50
CA ARG A 334 -16.62 -28.48 -38.25
C ARG A 334 -17.30 -27.98 -36.97
N GLU A 335 -18.60 -27.71 -37.03
CA GLU A 335 -19.36 -27.20 -35.88
C GLU A 335 -19.38 -28.20 -34.73
N ASP A 336 -19.50 -29.49 -35.03
CA ASP A 336 -19.50 -30.57 -34.03
C ASP A 336 -18.16 -30.63 -33.28
N GLU A 337 -17.04 -30.55 -34.02
CA GLU A 337 -15.70 -30.54 -33.43
C GLU A 337 -15.47 -29.27 -32.59
N ILE A 338 -15.89 -28.08 -33.07
CA ILE A 338 -15.74 -26.82 -32.35
C ILE A 338 -16.60 -26.81 -31.07
N THR A 339 -17.87 -27.19 -31.19
CA THR A 339 -18.80 -27.23 -30.05
C THR A 339 -18.27 -28.15 -28.96
N ARG A 340 -17.77 -29.33 -29.33
CA ARG A 340 -17.15 -30.26 -28.38
C ARG A 340 -15.92 -29.68 -27.67
N ILE A 341 -15.11 -28.89 -28.37
CA ILE A 341 -13.97 -28.19 -27.74
C ILE A 341 -14.48 -27.10 -26.79
N GLU A 342 -15.46 -26.30 -27.20
CA GLU A 342 -16.04 -25.26 -26.36
C GLU A 342 -16.67 -25.81 -25.08
N GLU A 343 -17.39 -26.93 -25.16
CA GLU A 343 -17.96 -27.62 -23.99
C GLU A 343 -16.87 -28.02 -22.99
N LEU A 344 -15.75 -28.59 -23.47
CA LEU A 344 -14.62 -28.95 -22.62
C LEU A 344 -13.95 -27.72 -21.98
N LEU A 345 -13.86 -26.60 -22.71
CA LEU A 345 -13.28 -25.35 -22.20
C LEU A 345 -14.18 -24.62 -21.20
N LEU A 346 -15.50 -24.80 -21.28
CA LEU A 346 -16.47 -24.13 -20.41
C LEU A 346 -16.85 -24.94 -19.16
N GLN A 347 -16.51 -26.24 -19.14
CA GLN A 347 -16.82 -27.11 -18.03
C GLN A 347 -16.06 -26.70 -16.75
N GLN A 348 -16.78 -26.60 -15.63
CA GLN A 348 -16.18 -26.40 -14.31
C GLN A 348 -15.28 -27.60 -13.97
N ASN A 349 -14.00 -27.36 -13.66
CA ASN A 349 -12.95 -28.39 -13.55
C ASN A 349 -12.70 -29.19 -14.85
N GLY A 350 -12.93 -28.57 -16.01
CA GLY A 350 -12.61 -29.13 -17.32
C GLY A 350 -11.10 -29.31 -17.55
N PRO A 351 -10.69 -29.96 -18.65
CA PRO A 351 -9.28 -30.16 -18.96
C PRO A 351 -8.53 -28.85 -19.19
N SER A 352 -7.34 -28.73 -18.60
CA SER A 352 -6.43 -27.62 -18.87
C SER A 352 -5.75 -27.71 -20.23
N LYS A 353 -5.72 -28.90 -20.85
CA LYS A 353 -5.01 -29.20 -22.11
C LYS A 353 -5.90 -30.02 -23.05
N ILE A 354 -6.05 -29.55 -24.29
CA ILE A 354 -6.84 -30.21 -25.34
C ILE A 354 -5.99 -30.31 -26.61
N ALA A 355 -6.09 -31.40 -27.36
CA ALA A 355 -5.38 -31.56 -28.63
C ALA A 355 -6.33 -31.84 -29.80
N ILE A 356 -6.15 -31.14 -30.92
CA ILE A 356 -6.79 -31.41 -32.20
C ILE A 356 -5.80 -32.24 -33.04
N CYS A 357 -6.18 -33.47 -33.35
CA CYS A 357 -5.33 -34.43 -34.07
C CYS A 357 -5.96 -34.85 -35.41
N GLY A 358 -5.18 -34.99 -36.47
CA GLY A 358 -5.68 -35.39 -37.79
C GLY A 358 -4.66 -35.24 -38.90
N LEU A 359 -4.95 -35.75 -40.11
CA LEU A 359 -4.02 -35.72 -41.25
C LEU A 359 -3.61 -34.28 -41.65
N GLY A 360 -2.52 -34.14 -42.39
CA GLY A 360 -2.12 -32.84 -42.96
C GLY A 360 -3.23 -32.28 -43.86
N GLY A 361 -3.47 -30.97 -43.81
CA GLY A 361 -4.46 -30.32 -44.67
C GLY A 361 -5.94 -30.44 -44.25
N VAL A 362 -6.31 -31.27 -43.26
CA VAL A 362 -7.73 -31.49 -42.87
C VAL A 362 -8.43 -30.31 -42.19
N GLY A 363 -7.70 -29.21 -41.92
CA GLY A 363 -8.26 -27.97 -41.38
C GLY A 363 -8.07 -27.73 -39.87
N LYS A 364 -7.21 -28.47 -39.17
CA LYS A 364 -6.98 -28.32 -37.71
C LYS A 364 -6.64 -26.89 -37.29
N THR A 365 -5.70 -26.25 -37.99
CA THR A 365 -5.31 -24.85 -37.78
C THR A 365 -6.50 -23.91 -38.00
N GLN A 366 -7.40 -24.20 -38.94
CA GLN A 366 -8.61 -23.40 -39.16
C GLN A 366 -9.64 -23.59 -38.04
N ILE A 367 -9.76 -24.79 -37.48
CA ILE A 367 -10.61 -25.05 -36.30
C ILE A 367 -10.08 -24.26 -35.09
N ALA A 368 -8.78 -24.34 -34.81
CA ALA A 368 -8.16 -23.56 -33.72
C ALA A 368 -8.30 -22.05 -33.92
N LEU A 369 -8.18 -21.58 -35.15
CA LEU A 369 -8.36 -20.17 -35.51
C LEU A 369 -9.81 -19.72 -35.29
N GLU A 370 -10.80 -20.46 -35.78
CA GLU A 370 -12.21 -20.13 -35.61
C GLU A 370 -12.60 -20.12 -34.12
N LEU A 371 -12.14 -21.11 -33.34
CA LEU A 371 -12.31 -21.16 -31.90
C LEU A 371 -11.75 -19.91 -31.20
N ALA A 372 -10.54 -19.47 -31.57
CA ALA A 372 -9.94 -18.25 -31.02
C ALA A 372 -10.84 -17.02 -31.23
N TYR A 373 -11.38 -16.84 -32.44
CA TYR A 373 -12.31 -15.72 -32.71
C TYR A 373 -13.63 -15.85 -31.95
N ARG A 374 -14.19 -17.06 -31.82
CA ARG A 374 -15.42 -17.29 -31.05
C ARG A 374 -15.24 -16.98 -29.57
N MET A 375 -14.15 -17.46 -28.97
CA MET A 375 -13.83 -17.17 -27.57
C MET A 375 -13.63 -15.67 -27.33
N ARG A 376 -12.92 -15.00 -28.24
CA ARG A 376 -12.70 -13.54 -28.14
C ARG A 376 -13.99 -12.73 -28.26
N ASN A 377 -14.91 -13.14 -29.12
CA ASN A 377 -16.20 -12.47 -29.29
C ASN A 377 -17.12 -12.72 -28.08
N ARG A 378 -17.08 -13.92 -27.49
CA ARG A 378 -17.87 -14.28 -26.31
C ARG A 378 -17.34 -13.61 -25.04
N ASP A 379 -16.02 -13.55 -24.88
CA ASP A 379 -15.36 -12.90 -23.74
C ASP A 379 -14.21 -12.00 -24.22
N PRO A 380 -14.47 -10.70 -24.45
CA PRO A 380 -13.45 -9.75 -24.86
C PRO A 380 -12.32 -9.56 -23.84
N LYS A 381 -12.47 -10.06 -22.60
CA LYS A 381 -11.44 -10.03 -21.55
C LYS A 381 -10.50 -11.24 -21.59
N CYS A 382 -10.79 -12.25 -22.41
CA CYS A 382 -9.93 -13.41 -22.58
C CYS A 382 -8.71 -13.09 -23.45
N SER A 383 -7.51 -13.44 -22.97
CA SER A 383 -6.25 -13.32 -23.70
C SER A 383 -6.00 -14.54 -24.58
N ILE A 384 -5.66 -14.36 -25.86
CA ILE A 384 -5.37 -15.44 -26.80
C ILE A 384 -3.99 -15.27 -27.41
N CYS A 385 -3.15 -16.29 -27.21
CA CYS A 385 -1.76 -16.34 -27.65
C CYS A 385 -1.54 -17.52 -28.60
N TRP A 386 -0.89 -17.28 -29.74
CA TRP A 386 -0.60 -18.30 -30.75
C TRP A 386 0.89 -18.58 -30.88
N ILE A 387 1.29 -19.83 -30.74
CA ILE A 387 2.67 -20.30 -30.81
C ILE A 387 2.77 -21.31 -31.94
N THR A 388 3.52 -20.98 -33.00
CA THR A 388 3.79 -21.91 -34.10
C THR A 388 4.99 -22.78 -33.78
N CYS A 389 4.79 -24.09 -33.68
CA CYS A 389 5.76 -25.07 -33.21
C CYS A 389 6.53 -25.74 -34.35
N THR A 390 7.09 -24.95 -35.26
CA THR A 390 7.86 -25.47 -36.41
C THR A 390 9.35 -25.60 -36.14
N SER A 391 9.88 -24.89 -35.14
CA SER A 391 11.26 -24.96 -34.66
C SER A 391 11.36 -24.45 -33.22
N TYR A 392 12.45 -24.75 -32.50
CA TYR A 392 12.69 -24.17 -31.17
C TYR A 392 12.82 -22.65 -31.20
N GLU A 393 13.44 -22.11 -32.25
CA GLU A 393 13.59 -20.67 -32.47
C GLU A 393 12.23 -19.98 -32.65
N SER A 394 11.32 -20.56 -33.45
CA SER A 394 9.97 -20.01 -33.64
C SER A 394 9.16 -19.98 -32.35
N VAL A 395 9.35 -20.99 -31.49
CA VAL A 395 8.72 -21.03 -30.17
C VAL A 395 9.31 -19.94 -29.26
N GLU A 396 10.63 -19.81 -29.19
CA GLU A 396 11.28 -18.78 -28.35
C GLU A 396 10.87 -17.36 -28.77
N GLN A 397 10.85 -17.07 -30.08
CA GLN A 397 10.37 -15.79 -30.60
C GLN A 397 8.90 -15.54 -30.26
N ALA A 398 8.04 -16.58 -30.30
CA ALA A 398 6.65 -16.44 -29.88
C ALA A 398 6.53 -16.10 -28.39
N TYR A 399 7.31 -16.74 -27.52
CA TYR A 399 7.35 -16.41 -26.10
C TYR A 399 7.88 -15.00 -25.82
N MET A 400 8.90 -14.53 -26.57
CA MET A 400 9.38 -13.14 -26.51
C MET A 400 8.28 -12.15 -26.90
N ASN A 401 7.51 -12.46 -27.95
CA ASN A 401 6.37 -11.64 -28.36
C ASN A 401 5.25 -11.61 -27.33
N ILE A 402 4.96 -12.75 -26.68
CA ILE A 402 4.01 -12.84 -25.57
C ILE A 402 4.49 -11.96 -24.42
N ALA A 403 5.75 -12.11 -23.99
CA ALA A 403 6.33 -11.32 -22.91
C ALA A 403 6.27 -9.82 -23.20
N SER A 404 6.60 -9.41 -24.42
CA SER A 404 6.51 -8.02 -24.87
C SER A 404 5.06 -7.50 -24.82
N LYS A 405 4.08 -8.26 -25.31
CA LYS A 405 2.65 -7.89 -25.25
C LYS A 405 2.10 -7.86 -23.82
N LEU A 406 2.65 -8.69 -22.94
CA LEU A 406 2.39 -8.67 -21.50
C LEU A 406 3.12 -7.54 -20.76
N LYS A 407 3.86 -6.69 -21.50
CA LYS A 407 4.66 -5.57 -20.97
C LYS A 407 5.69 -6.01 -19.94
N MET A 408 6.20 -7.23 -20.07
CA MET A 408 7.33 -7.69 -19.28
C MET A 408 8.60 -6.99 -19.76
N THR A 409 9.41 -6.48 -18.83
CA THR A 409 10.64 -5.73 -19.12
C THR A 409 11.87 -6.54 -18.73
N ASP A 410 13.00 -6.29 -19.41
CA ASP A 410 14.32 -6.85 -19.11
C ASP A 410 14.39 -8.39 -19.01
N ILE A 411 13.70 -9.09 -19.92
CA ILE A 411 13.74 -10.55 -19.99
C ILE A 411 14.80 -11.03 -20.98
N LYS A 412 15.71 -11.89 -20.51
CA LYS A 412 16.66 -12.62 -21.35
C LYS A 412 15.95 -13.76 -22.08
N PRO A 413 16.32 -14.10 -23.33
CA PRO A 413 15.72 -15.19 -24.10
C PRO A 413 15.67 -16.54 -23.34
N ALA A 414 16.74 -16.87 -22.60
CA ALA A 414 16.81 -18.11 -21.81
C ALA A 414 15.74 -18.20 -20.69
N GLU A 415 15.26 -17.06 -20.18
CA GLU A 415 14.32 -17.00 -19.05
C GLU A 415 12.85 -16.81 -19.48
N VAL A 416 12.61 -16.44 -20.74
CA VAL A 416 11.29 -15.95 -21.19
C VAL A 416 10.18 -16.97 -21.02
N LYS A 417 10.45 -18.24 -21.37
CA LYS A 417 9.47 -19.33 -21.27
C LYS A 417 9.03 -19.55 -19.83
N GLY A 418 9.98 -19.53 -18.89
CA GLY A 418 9.72 -19.67 -17.46
C GLY A 418 8.90 -18.50 -16.89
N LYS A 419 9.25 -17.26 -17.25
CA LYS A 419 8.52 -16.06 -16.79
C LYS A 419 7.10 -15.98 -17.35
N VAL A 420 6.91 -16.32 -18.63
CA VAL A 420 5.56 -16.36 -19.24
C VAL A 420 4.72 -17.48 -18.62
N LYS A 421 5.30 -18.67 -18.38
CA LYS A 421 4.63 -19.75 -17.65
C LYS A 421 4.16 -19.27 -16.28
N ALA A 422 5.09 -18.75 -15.47
CA ALA A 422 4.80 -18.30 -14.11
C ALA A 422 3.65 -17.27 -14.11
N TYR A 423 3.72 -16.29 -15.00
CA TYR A 423 2.69 -15.28 -15.14
C TYR A 423 1.31 -15.87 -15.51
N LEU A 424 1.23 -16.70 -16.55
CA LEU A 424 -0.05 -17.28 -16.98
C LEU A 424 -0.62 -18.28 -15.96
N SER A 425 0.21 -18.78 -15.04
CA SER A 425 -0.22 -19.62 -13.94
C SER A 425 -0.80 -18.86 -12.75
N GLU A 426 -0.61 -17.55 -12.64
CA GLU A 426 -1.20 -16.75 -11.57
C GLU A 426 -2.69 -16.50 -11.79
N GLU A 427 -3.48 -16.43 -10.71
CA GLU A 427 -4.89 -16.01 -10.76
C GLU A 427 -5.04 -14.59 -11.36
N SER A 428 -4.01 -13.76 -11.17
CA SER A 428 -3.92 -12.40 -11.71
C SER A 428 -3.96 -12.33 -13.24
N ALA A 429 -3.61 -13.43 -13.94
CA ALA A 429 -3.62 -13.49 -15.40
C ALA A 429 -5.05 -13.53 -16.00
N GLY A 430 -6.05 -13.88 -15.19
CA GLY A 430 -7.43 -14.06 -15.63
C GLY A 430 -7.57 -15.17 -16.69
N LYS A 431 -8.60 -15.06 -17.54
CA LYS A 431 -8.87 -16.06 -18.58
C LYS A 431 -7.93 -15.93 -19.77
N TRP A 432 -7.39 -17.06 -20.22
CA TRP A 432 -6.55 -17.10 -21.41
C TRP A 432 -6.64 -18.43 -22.19
N LEU A 433 -6.29 -18.37 -23.47
CA LEU A 433 -6.08 -19.53 -24.35
C LEU A 433 -4.70 -19.43 -24.99
N VAL A 434 -3.85 -20.43 -24.79
CA VAL A 434 -2.58 -20.57 -25.52
C VAL A 434 -2.72 -21.69 -26.55
N ILE A 435 -2.54 -21.34 -27.82
CA ILE A 435 -2.62 -22.27 -28.95
C ILE A 435 -1.21 -22.61 -29.41
N PHE A 436 -0.83 -23.89 -29.32
CA PHE A 436 0.39 -24.44 -29.90
C PHE A 436 0.04 -25.13 -31.23
N ASP A 437 0.26 -24.42 -32.33
CA ASP A 437 -0.05 -24.90 -33.68
C ASP A 437 1.14 -25.66 -34.28
N ASN A 438 0.86 -26.75 -35.01
CA ASN A 438 1.86 -27.66 -35.60
C ASN A 438 2.79 -28.32 -34.55
N ALA A 439 2.26 -28.74 -33.41
CA ALA A 439 2.98 -29.51 -32.40
C ALA A 439 3.25 -30.96 -32.87
N ASP A 440 4.05 -31.13 -33.92
CA ASP A 440 4.27 -32.42 -34.58
C ASP A 440 5.55 -33.13 -34.11
N ASP A 441 6.56 -32.35 -33.70
CA ASP A 441 7.88 -32.86 -33.31
C ASP A 441 7.88 -33.35 -31.87
N MET A 442 7.91 -34.68 -31.67
CA MET A 442 7.99 -35.30 -30.34
C MET A 442 9.23 -34.88 -29.55
N GLY A 443 10.35 -34.53 -30.20
CA GLY A 443 11.59 -34.14 -29.52
C GLY A 443 11.44 -32.85 -28.71
N MET A 444 10.53 -31.96 -29.12
CA MET A 444 10.22 -30.74 -28.37
C MET A 444 9.45 -30.99 -27.07
N TRP A 445 8.73 -32.12 -27.00
CA TRP A 445 7.80 -32.43 -25.91
C TRP A 445 8.26 -33.60 -25.03
N SER A 446 9.34 -34.29 -25.40
CA SER A 446 9.86 -35.45 -24.69
C SER A 446 11.33 -35.68 -25.04
N THR A 447 12.16 -35.82 -24.01
CA THR A 447 13.58 -36.19 -24.13
C THR A 447 13.82 -37.58 -23.55
N ASN A 448 14.85 -38.26 -24.06
CA ASN A 448 15.37 -39.50 -23.48
C ASN A 448 16.51 -39.24 -22.46
N ASN A 449 16.98 -37.99 -22.34
CA ASN A 449 18.05 -37.55 -21.43
C ASN A 449 17.49 -36.58 -20.39
N THR A 450 17.93 -36.75 -19.14
CA THR A 450 17.44 -36.02 -17.95
C THR A 450 17.96 -34.58 -17.83
N THR A 451 18.82 -34.12 -18.73
CA THR A 451 19.49 -32.80 -18.64
C THR A 451 18.92 -31.72 -19.56
N ASP A 452 18.06 -32.06 -20.51
CA ASP A 452 17.50 -31.11 -21.49
C ASP A 452 16.10 -30.65 -21.08
N THR A 453 15.88 -29.34 -21.00
CA THR A 453 14.57 -28.75 -20.71
C THR A 453 13.60 -28.95 -21.88
N VAL A 454 12.43 -29.55 -21.62
CA VAL A 454 11.39 -29.79 -22.65
C VAL A 454 10.30 -28.72 -22.61
N LEU A 455 9.59 -28.50 -23.72
CA LEU A 455 8.52 -27.48 -23.78
C LEU A 455 7.37 -27.75 -22.81
N THR A 456 7.16 -29.02 -22.43
CA THR A 456 6.15 -29.38 -21.42
C THR A 456 6.40 -28.73 -20.07
N ASP A 457 7.66 -28.46 -19.72
CA ASP A 457 8.03 -27.81 -18.45
C ASP A 457 7.64 -26.33 -18.43
N PHE A 458 7.38 -25.74 -19.60
CA PHE A 458 7.02 -24.33 -19.79
C PHE A 458 5.54 -24.13 -20.15
N LEU A 459 4.71 -25.17 -20.02
CA LEU A 459 3.27 -25.03 -20.16
C LEU A 459 2.67 -24.41 -18.89
N PRO A 460 1.85 -23.36 -19.02
CA PRO A 460 1.14 -22.78 -17.88
C PRO A 460 0.00 -23.68 -17.39
N GLU A 461 -0.28 -23.56 -16.09
CA GLU A 461 -1.34 -24.26 -15.38
C GLU A 461 -2.17 -23.24 -14.60
N SER A 462 -3.47 -23.18 -14.87
CA SER A 462 -4.42 -22.23 -14.28
C SER A 462 -5.82 -22.84 -14.29
N GLU A 463 -6.65 -22.49 -13.30
CA GLU A 463 -8.07 -22.89 -13.26
C GLU A 463 -8.93 -22.16 -14.30
N GLN A 464 -8.47 -21.01 -14.79
CA GLN A 464 -9.21 -20.15 -15.73
C GLN A 464 -8.57 -20.12 -17.13
N GLY A 465 -7.50 -20.87 -17.34
CA GLY A 465 -6.68 -20.84 -18.55
C GLY A 465 -6.54 -22.20 -19.21
N HIS A 466 -6.55 -22.23 -20.54
CA HIS A 466 -6.49 -23.48 -21.29
C HIS A 466 -5.41 -23.46 -22.37
N THR A 467 -4.83 -24.64 -22.63
CA THR A 467 -3.88 -24.85 -23.71
C THR A 467 -4.47 -25.74 -24.79
N LEU A 468 -4.41 -25.31 -26.04
CA LEU A 468 -4.86 -26.06 -27.20
C LEU A 468 -3.67 -26.41 -28.09
N PHE A 469 -3.59 -27.67 -28.52
CA PHE A 469 -2.57 -28.15 -29.44
C PHE A 469 -3.19 -28.52 -30.79
N THR A 470 -2.52 -28.20 -31.89
CA THR A 470 -2.82 -28.84 -33.19
C THR A 470 -1.65 -29.74 -33.57
N THR A 471 -1.93 -30.98 -34.00
CA THR A 471 -0.88 -31.92 -34.38
C THR A 471 -1.36 -32.95 -35.38
N ARG A 472 -0.47 -33.47 -36.22
CA ARG A 472 -0.71 -34.66 -37.06
C ARG A 472 -0.32 -35.96 -36.37
N SER A 473 0.39 -35.87 -35.25
CA SER A 473 0.88 -37.03 -34.51
C SER A 473 -0.05 -37.40 -33.38
N ARG A 474 -0.73 -38.54 -33.50
CA ARG A 474 -1.57 -39.07 -32.43
C ARG A 474 -0.77 -39.35 -31.16
N LYS A 475 0.52 -39.70 -31.29
CA LYS A 475 1.44 -39.88 -30.15
C LYS A 475 1.65 -38.57 -29.39
N VAL A 476 1.90 -37.46 -30.10
CA VAL A 476 2.04 -36.13 -29.47
C VAL A 476 0.73 -35.71 -28.82
N ALA A 477 -0.40 -35.87 -29.51
CA ALA A 477 -1.71 -35.48 -29.00
C ALA A 477 -2.05 -36.14 -27.64
N VAL A 478 -1.85 -37.47 -27.56
CA VAL A 478 -2.10 -38.22 -26.33
C VAL A 478 -1.09 -37.84 -25.23
N LYS A 479 0.16 -37.54 -25.58
CA LYS A 479 1.16 -37.09 -24.61
C LYS A 479 0.80 -35.73 -23.99
N LEU A 480 0.28 -34.79 -24.77
CA LEU A 480 0.04 -33.41 -24.34
C LEU A 480 -1.34 -33.19 -23.71
N ALA A 481 -2.37 -33.91 -24.16
CA ALA A 481 -3.76 -33.72 -23.73
C ALA A 481 -4.38 -34.98 -23.09
N SER A 482 -3.61 -36.05 -22.90
CA SER A 482 -4.07 -37.32 -22.36
C SER A 482 -5.28 -37.87 -23.13
N SER A 483 -6.46 -37.94 -22.51
CA SER A 483 -7.72 -38.40 -23.10
C SER A 483 -8.47 -37.32 -23.90
N HIS A 484 -8.08 -36.05 -23.81
CA HIS A 484 -8.82 -34.92 -24.39
C HIS A 484 -8.34 -34.61 -25.81
N VAL A 485 -8.42 -35.62 -26.69
CA VAL A 485 -7.99 -35.53 -28.08
C VAL A 485 -9.21 -35.53 -29.01
N ILE A 486 -9.36 -34.45 -29.78
CA ILE A 486 -10.38 -34.31 -30.82
C ILE A 486 -9.78 -34.75 -32.15
N THR A 487 -10.28 -35.85 -32.69
CA THR A 487 -9.81 -36.39 -33.97
C THR A 487 -10.60 -35.76 -35.12
N VAL A 488 -9.89 -35.18 -36.08
CA VAL A 488 -10.46 -34.51 -37.26
C VAL A 488 -10.14 -35.36 -38.49
N THR A 489 -11.18 -35.89 -39.13
CA THR A 489 -11.11 -36.65 -40.39
C THR A 489 -11.37 -35.73 -41.58
N GLU A 490 -11.17 -36.18 -42.82
CA GLU A 490 -11.50 -35.38 -44.01
C GLU A 490 -12.98 -34.95 -44.02
N PRO A 491 -13.31 -33.75 -44.53
CA PRO A 491 -14.68 -33.29 -44.60
C PRO A 491 -15.51 -34.25 -45.47
N ASN A 492 -16.67 -34.67 -44.97
CA ASN A 492 -17.62 -35.46 -45.75
C ASN A 492 -18.07 -34.64 -46.98
N THR A 493 -17.64 -35.03 -48.17
CA THR A 493 -17.89 -34.35 -49.45
C THR A 493 -19.38 -34.20 -49.81
N ARG A 494 -20.28 -34.85 -49.06
CA ARG A 494 -21.74 -34.76 -49.26
C ARG A 494 -22.39 -33.46 -48.74
N LEU A 495 -21.69 -32.65 -47.95
CA LEU A 495 -22.26 -31.42 -47.36
C LEU A 495 -21.90 -30.12 -48.12
N LEU A 496 -21.06 -30.18 -49.16
CA LEU A 496 -20.65 -29.01 -49.94
C LEU A 496 -21.66 -28.56 -51.02
N LEU A 497 -22.79 -29.25 -51.17
CA LEU A 497 -23.80 -28.99 -52.22
C LEU A 497 -25.04 -28.24 -51.74
N LYS A 498 -25.00 -27.60 -50.57
CA LYS A 498 -26.07 -26.68 -50.12
C LYS A 498 -25.49 -25.32 -49.78
N PHE A 499 -25.16 -24.55 -50.81
CA PHE A 499 -25.14 -23.10 -50.75
C PHE A 499 -26.01 -22.57 -51.88
#